data_AF-A0A0G2UMG7-F1
#
_entry.id   AF-A0A0G2UMG7-F1
#
_cell.length_a   1.000
_cell.length_b   1.000
_cell.length_c   1.000
_cell.angle_alpha   90.00
_cell.angle_beta   90.00
_cell.angle_gamma   90.00
#
_symmetry.space_group_name_H-M   'P 1'
#
loop_
_entity.id
_entity.type
_entity.pdbx_description
1 polymer ?
#
loop_
_entity_poly.entity_id
_entity_poly.type
_entity_poly.pdbx_seq_one_letter_code
_entity_poly.pdbx_strand_id
1 'polypeptide(L)'
;GRPQFDTEGVAVIMTQKQVRRYENLAHGAEMVESQLKDSLPEYLNAEVALRTVTDVSLAVDWLKSTFFYTRVKKHPAAYGISNAQLASDHAIDTMLKQRFILSTCQQLVQYNLVRQDEHGFGLESLEPGRLMAHYYIKVSATVSMRFVVFASLPLGL
;
A
#
# COMPACT_ATOMS: atom_id res chain seq x y z
N GLY A 1 0.40 -35.72 -8.56
CA GLY A 1 0.90 -36.74 -9.50
C GLY A 1 2.34 -36.38 -9.82
N ARG A 2 3.23 -37.37 -9.76
CA ARG A 2 4.64 -37.18 -10.08
C ARG A 2 4.79 -37.07 -11.60
N PRO A 3 5.38 -35.98 -12.11
CA PRO A 3 5.71 -35.90 -13.53
C PRO A 3 6.51 -37.14 -13.94
N GLN A 4 6.14 -37.77 -15.06
CA GLN A 4 6.73 -39.00 -15.63
C GLN A 4 6.35 -40.34 -14.98
N PHE A 5 5.74 -40.38 -13.79
CA PHE A 5 5.44 -41.66 -13.11
C PHE A 5 3.94 -41.95 -12.93
N ASP A 6 3.13 -40.93 -12.66
CA ASP A 6 1.70 -41.10 -12.41
C ASP A 6 0.88 -40.56 -13.59
N THR A 7 -0.20 -41.25 -13.98
CA THR A 7 -1.13 -40.81 -15.03
C THR A 7 -2.11 -39.75 -14.54
N GLU A 8 -2.39 -39.73 -13.25
CA GLU A 8 -3.24 -38.74 -12.60
C GLU A 8 -2.69 -38.37 -11.21
N GLY A 9 -3.15 -37.24 -10.68
CA GLY A 9 -2.86 -36.81 -9.33
C GLY A 9 -4.13 -36.37 -8.65
N VAL A 10 -4.48 -37.02 -7.54
CA VAL A 10 -5.64 -36.63 -6.73
C VAL A 10 -5.15 -35.82 -5.54
N ALA A 11 -5.72 -34.63 -5.35
CA ALA A 11 -5.52 -33.80 -4.17
C ALA A 11 -6.88 -33.58 -3.49
N VAL A 12 -6.95 -33.87 -2.18
CA VAL A 12 -8.17 -33.68 -1.38
C VAL A 12 -8.00 -32.46 -0.50
N ILE A 13 -8.87 -31.46 -0.66
CA ILE A 13 -8.88 -30.25 0.18
C ILE A 13 -9.96 -30.41 1.26
N MET A 14 -9.54 -30.51 2.51
CA MET A 14 -10.45 -30.50 3.66
C MET A 14 -10.57 -29.05 4.20
N THR A 15 -11.78 -28.50 4.20
CA THR A 15 -12.05 -27.14 4.71
C THR A 15 -13.35 -27.11 5.49
N GLN A 16 -13.57 -26.05 6.28
CA GLN A 16 -14.82 -25.86 7.00
C GLN A 16 -15.94 -25.41 6.04
N LYS A 17 -16.15 -24.09 5.87
CA LYS A 17 -17.22 -23.52 5.04
C LYS A 17 -16.72 -22.83 3.78
N GLN A 18 -15.42 -22.86 3.49
CA GLN A 18 -14.81 -22.12 2.37
C GLN A 18 -14.70 -22.92 1.07
N VAL A 19 -15.55 -23.93 0.85
CA VAL A 19 -15.50 -24.83 -0.31
C VAL A 19 -15.42 -24.05 -1.63
N ARG A 20 -16.32 -23.07 -1.83
CA ARG A 20 -16.36 -22.23 -3.04
C ARG A 20 -15.07 -21.46 -3.32
N ARG A 21 -14.34 -21.03 -2.28
CA ARG A 21 -13.06 -20.33 -2.46
C ARG A 21 -12.02 -21.27 -3.06
N TYR A 22 -11.91 -22.48 -2.51
CA TYR A 22 -10.95 -23.48 -3.02
C TYR A 22 -11.36 -24.01 -4.40
N GLU A 23 -12.66 -24.14 -4.68
CA GLU A 23 -13.15 -24.44 -6.04
C GLU A 23 -12.74 -23.36 -7.04
N ASN A 24 -12.97 -22.08 -6.72
CA ASN A 24 -12.57 -20.97 -7.59
C ASN A 24 -11.04 -20.93 -7.79
N LEU A 25 -10.27 -21.14 -6.74
CA LEU A 25 -8.81 -21.19 -6.82
C LEU A 25 -8.33 -22.34 -7.72
N ALA A 26 -8.88 -23.55 -7.54
CA ALA A 26 -8.51 -24.73 -8.32
C ALA A 26 -8.84 -24.58 -9.82
N HIS A 27 -9.93 -23.87 -10.14
CA HIS A 27 -10.32 -23.57 -11.52
C HIS A 27 -9.65 -22.30 -12.08
N GLY A 28 -8.82 -21.60 -11.30
CA GLY A 28 -8.24 -20.31 -11.71
C GLY A 28 -9.29 -19.20 -11.91
N ALA A 29 -10.48 -19.35 -11.34
CA ALA A 29 -11.58 -18.39 -11.41
C ALA A 29 -11.51 -17.30 -10.33
N GLU A 30 -10.62 -17.44 -9.33
CA GLU A 30 -10.41 -16.42 -8.32
C GLU A 30 -9.66 -15.22 -8.92
N MET A 31 -10.31 -14.05 -8.89
CA MET A 31 -9.72 -12.81 -9.39
C MET A 31 -8.71 -12.25 -8.40
N VAL A 32 -7.46 -12.05 -8.84
CA VAL A 32 -6.41 -11.48 -8.00
C VAL A 32 -6.57 -9.95 -7.91
N GLU A 33 -6.68 -9.44 -6.68
CA GLU A 33 -6.79 -8.01 -6.37
C GLU A 33 -5.53 -7.49 -5.68
N SER A 34 -5.23 -6.20 -5.88
CA SER A 34 -4.14 -5.53 -5.18
C SER A 34 -4.50 -5.23 -3.73
N GLN A 35 -3.57 -5.53 -2.81
CA GLN A 35 -3.65 -5.21 -1.38
C GLN A 35 -2.90 -3.91 -1.01
N LEU A 36 -2.33 -3.21 -2.00
CA LEU A 36 -1.45 -2.05 -1.75
C LEU A 36 -2.13 -0.95 -0.93
N LYS A 37 -3.44 -0.76 -1.09
CA LYS A 37 -4.24 0.28 -0.41
C LYS A 37 -4.01 0.28 1.10
N ASP A 38 -4.00 -0.89 1.73
CA ASP A 38 -3.97 -1.02 3.20
C ASP A 38 -2.57 -0.79 3.78
N SER A 39 -1.55 -0.88 2.94
CA SER A 39 -0.13 -0.72 3.28
C SER A 39 0.52 0.47 2.54
N LEU A 40 -0.30 1.31 1.92
CA LEU A 40 0.17 2.43 1.10
C LEU A 40 1.10 3.39 1.87
N PRO A 41 0.84 3.72 3.16
CA PRO A 41 1.76 4.53 3.95
C PRO A 41 3.17 3.94 4.07
N GLU A 42 3.28 2.63 4.31
CA GLU A 42 4.55 1.92 4.41
C GLU A 42 5.35 2.02 3.11
N TYR A 43 4.72 1.66 2.00
CA TYR A 43 5.39 1.65 0.69
C TYR A 43 5.74 3.06 0.21
N LEU A 44 4.83 4.03 0.39
CA LEU A 44 5.11 5.41 0.01
C LEU A 44 6.27 5.98 0.82
N ASN A 45 6.30 5.77 2.14
CA ASN A 45 7.43 6.20 2.96
C ASN A 45 8.76 5.54 2.52
N ALA A 46 8.74 4.26 2.13
CA ALA A 46 9.94 3.57 1.63
C ALA A 46 10.48 4.23 0.35
N GLU A 47 9.61 4.55 -0.61
CA GLU A 47 10.02 5.21 -1.85
C GLU A 47 10.53 6.65 -1.62
N VAL A 48 9.95 7.35 -0.65
CA VAL A 48 10.45 8.67 -0.22
C VAL A 48 11.81 8.53 0.46
N ALA A 49 12.01 7.52 1.31
CA ALA A 49 13.30 7.26 1.95
C ALA A 49 14.40 6.87 0.96
N LEU A 50 14.04 6.15 -0.13
CA LEU A 50 14.92 5.79 -1.24
C LEU A 50 15.16 6.95 -2.23
N ARG A 51 14.42 8.06 -2.11
CA ARG A 51 14.42 9.21 -3.02
C ARG A 51 13.96 8.88 -4.45
N THR A 52 13.26 7.77 -4.65
CA THR A 52 12.53 7.48 -5.90
C THR A 52 11.34 8.44 -6.05
N VAL A 53 10.68 8.75 -4.92
CA VAL A 53 9.55 9.67 -4.84
C VAL A 53 9.99 10.89 -4.02
N THR A 54 10.25 12.01 -4.69
CA THR A 54 10.69 13.26 -4.03
C THR A 54 9.60 14.30 -3.92
N ASP A 55 8.46 14.10 -4.58
CA ASP A 55 7.32 15.01 -4.55
C ASP A 55 6.00 14.28 -4.82
N VAL A 56 4.89 14.99 -4.59
CA VAL A 56 3.53 14.47 -4.77
C VAL A 56 3.23 14.03 -6.21
N SER A 57 3.80 14.67 -7.22
CA SER A 57 3.57 14.31 -8.63
C SER A 57 4.24 12.97 -8.94
N LEU A 58 5.50 12.80 -8.53
CA LEU A 58 6.20 11.51 -8.64
C LEU A 58 5.52 10.40 -7.83
N ALA A 59 4.90 10.73 -6.69
CA ALA A 59 4.12 9.75 -5.93
C ALA A 59 2.89 9.25 -6.71
N VAL A 60 2.21 10.12 -7.47
CA VAL A 60 1.10 9.72 -8.34
C VAL A 60 1.61 8.83 -9.48
N ASP A 61 2.71 9.20 -10.12
CA ASP A 61 3.32 8.42 -11.21
C ASP A 61 3.79 7.05 -10.72
N TRP A 62 4.40 7.00 -9.54
CA TRP A 62 4.75 5.74 -8.87
C TRP A 62 3.50 4.87 -8.66
N LEU A 63 2.42 5.43 -8.11
CA LEU A 63 1.19 4.66 -7.87
C LEU A 63 0.60 4.13 -9.19
N LYS A 64 0.68 4.89 -10.29
CA LYS A 64 0.26 4.47 -11.63
C LYS A 64 1.09 3.32 -12.20
N SER A 65 2.34 3.16 -11.78
CA SER A 65 3.20 2.03 -12.18
C SER A 65 2.83 0.70 -11.51
N THR A 66 1.99 0.73 -10.47
CA THR A 66 1.70 -0.46 -9.65
C THR A 66 0.55 -1.32 -10.18
N PHE A 67 0.49 -2.57 -9.69
CA PHE A 67 -0.67 -3.43 -9.91
C PHE A 67 -1.99 -2.83 -9.38
N PHE A 68 -1.92 -1.99 -8.33
CA PHE A 68 -3.09 -1.30 -7.79
C PHE A 68 -3.79 -0.44 -8.84
N TYR A 69 -3.05 0.38 -9.58
CA TYR A 69 -3.61 1.21 -10.65
C TYR A 69 -4.33 0.38 -11.73
N THR A 70 -3.69 -0.73 -12.14
CA THR A 70 -4.29 -1.66 -13.11
C THR A 70 -5.62 -2.23 -12.59
N ARG A 71 -5.68 -2.60 -11.30
CA ARG A 71 -6.89 -3.16 -10.69
C ARG A 71 -7.98 -2.12 -10.46
N VAL A 72 -7.64 -0.89 -10.08
CA VAL A 72 -8.59 0.23 -9.98
C VAL A 72 -9.32 0.46 -11.30
N LYS A 73 -8.63 0.40 -12.44
CA LYS A 73 -9.26 0.57 -13.76
C LYS A 73 -10.15 -0.61 -14.16
N LYS A 74 -9.77 -1.84 -13.78
CA LYS A 74 -10.50 -3.07 -14.15
C LYS A 74 -11.68 -3.39 -13.24
N HIS A 75 -11.57 -3.09 -11.95
CA HIS A 75 -12.56 -3.41 -10.93
C HIS A 75 -12.65 -2.28 -9.88
N PRO A 76 -13.11 -1.07 -10.25
CA PRO A 76 -13.12 0.09 -9.35
C PRO A 76 -13.96 -0.09 -8.09
N ALA A 77 -15.04 -0.87 -8.17
CA ALA A 77 -15.93 -1.14 -7.04
C ALA A 77 -15.21 -1.81 -5.86
N ALA A 78 -14.23 -2.69 -6.12
CA ALA A 78 -13.41 -3.32 -5.07
C ALA A 78 -12.59 -2.30 -4.25
N TYR A 79 -12.35 -1.12 -4.82
CA TYR A 79 -11.58 -0.04 -4.19
C TYR A 79 -12.46 1.11 -3.68
N GLY A 80 -13.79 0.98 -3.75
CA GLY A 80 -14.73 2.04 -3.36
C GLY A 80 -14.71 3.24 -4.31
N ILE A 81 -14.44 2.99 -5.59
CA ILE A 81 -14.36 3.99 -6.65
C ILE A 81 -15.55 3.79 -7.60
N SER A 82 -16.20 4.88 -7.99
CA SER A 82 -17.28 4.83 -9.00
C SER A 82 -16.72 4.98 -10.41
N ASN A 83 -17.41 4.42 -11.41
CA ASN A 83 -17.01 4.56 -12.81
C ASN A 83 -16.96 6.02 -13.28
N ALA A 84 -17.76 6.92 -12.68
CA ALA A 84 -17.71 8.35 -12.98
C ALA A 84 -16.35 8.98 -12.64
N GLN A 85 -15.65 8.47 -11.62
CA GLN A 85 -14.31 8.92 -11.25
C GLN A 85 -13.22 8.41 -12.22
N LEU A 86 -13.58 7.49 -13.13
CA LEU A 86 -12.70 6.97 -14.18
C LEU A 86 -13.04 7.53 -15.57
N ALA A 87 -13.80 8.62 -15.65
CA ALA A 87 -14.31 9.17 -16.90
C ALA A 87 -13.22 9.64 -17.89
N SER A 88 -12.02 9.99 -17.38
CA SER A 88 -10.87 10.38 -18.20
C SER A 88 -9.57 10.14 -17.43
N ASP A 89 -8.43 10.07 -18.11
CA ASP A 89 -7.12 9.92 -17.44
C ASP A 89 -6.86 11.09 -16.47
N HIS A 90 -7.29 12.30 -16.80
CA HIS A 90 -7.21 13.45 -15.89
C HIS A 90 -8.07 13.27 -14.62
N ALA A 91 -9.27 12.72 -14.75
CA ALA A 91 -10.14 12.42 -13.61
C ALA A 91 -9.51 11.33 -12.72
N ILE A 92 -8.89 10.32 -13.33
CA ILE A 92 -8.18 9.26 -12.61
C ILE A 92 -6.99 9.84 -11.85
N ASP A 93 -6.14 10.63 -12.49
CA ASP A 93 -4.96 11.25 -11.86
C ASP A 93 -5.37 12.14 -10.69
N THR A 94 -6.44 12.93 -10.87
CA THR A 94 -7.01 13.77 -9.80
C THR A 94 -7.51 12.91 -8.63
N MET A 95 -8.23 11.83 -8.93
CA MET A 95 -8.74 10.90 -7.91
C MET A 95 -7.61 10.18 -7.16
N LEU A 96 -6.59 9.69 -7.86
CA LEU A 96 -5.41 9.05 -7.27
C LEU A 96 -4.67 10.01 -6.34
N LYS A 97 -4.43 11.23 -6.82
CA LYS A 97 -3.77 12.29 -6.05
C LYS A 97 -4.55 12.60 -4.77
N GLN A 98 -5.84 12.88 -4.87
CA GLN A 98 -6.64 13.34 -3.74
C GLN A 98 -6.95 12.22 -2.73
N ARG A 99 -7.42 11.05 -3.19
CA ARG A 99 -7.90 10.00 -2.30
C ARG A 99 -6.79 9.14 -1.70
N PHE A 100 -5.69 8.96 -2.42
CA PHE A 100 -4.63 8.05 -1.99
C PHE A 100 -3.36 8.80 -1.62
N ILE A 101 -2.77 9.58 -2.53
CA ILE A 101 -1.45 10.19 -2.28
C ILE A 101 -1.52 11.28 -1.21
N LEU A 102 -2.33 12.31 -1.39
CA LEU A 102 -2.39 13.43 -0.44
C LEU A 102 -2.86 12.98 0.95
N SER A 103 -3.89 12.11 1.01
CA SER A 103 -4.34 11.52 2.27
C SER A 103 -3.22 10.74 2.97
N THR A 104 -2.42 9.97 2.24
CA THR A 104 -1.31 9.19 2.81
C THR A 104 -0.16 10.12 3.26
N CYS A 105 0.21 11.11 2.45
CA CYS A 105 1.22 12.10 2.82
C CYS A 105 0.82 12.84 4.10
N GLN A 106 -0.44 13.28 4.21
CA GLN A 106 -0.96 13.92 5.42
C GLN A 106 -0.81 13.03 6.65
N GLN A 107 -1.14 11.74 6.54
CA GLN A 107 -0.96 10.77 7.62
C GLN A 107 0.51 10.60 8.00
N LEU A 108 1.41 10.47 7.03
CA LEU A 108 2.85 10.32 7.28
C LEU A 108 3.46 11.59 7.92
N VAL A 109 3.00 12.78 7.51
CA VAL A 109 3.38 14.07 8.11
C VAL A 109 2.87 14.17 9.54
N GLN A 110 1.60 13.80 9.80
CA GLN A 110 1.02 13.78 11.14
C GLN A 110 1.85 12.88 12.09
N TYR A 111 2.33 11.75 11.59
CA TYR A 111 3.19 10.84 12.35
C TYR A 111 4.67 11.23 12.38
N ASN A 112 5.05 12.37 11.79
CA ASN A 112 6.42 12.83 11.59
C ASN A 112 7.36 11.74 11.03
N LEU A 113 6.85 10.98 10.06
CA LEU A 113 7.65 10.01 9.28
C LEU A 113 8.20 10.66 8.01
N VAL A 114 7.44 11.60 7.45
CA VAL A 114 7.80 12.39 6.26
C VAL A 114 7.58 13.86 6.59
N ARG A 115 8.41 14.74 6.03
CA ARG A 115 8.23 16.19 6.04
C ARG A 115 7.86 16.66 4.63
N GLN A 116 7.01 17.69 4.57
CA GLN A 116 6.75 18.44 3.34
C GLN A 116 7.56 19.75 3.31
N ASP A 117 7.94 20.19 2.12
CA ASP A 117 8.58 21.50 1.93
C ASP A 117 7.58 22.66 2.16
N GLU A 118 8.09 23.89 2.11
CA GLU A 118 7.28 25.11 2.35
C GLU A 118 6.13 25.27 1.35
N HIS A 119 6.25 24.66 0.17
CA HIS A 119 5.25 24.72 -0.90
C HIS A 119 4.24 23.56 -0.78
N GLY A 120 4.47 22.60 0.11
CA GLY A 120 3.59 21.44 0.35
C GLY A 120 3.69 20.33 -0.69
N PHE A 121 4.68 20.36 -1.57
CA PHE A 121 4.82 19.41 -2.69
C PHE A 121 6.02 18.48 -2.54
N GLY A 122 7.16 19.01 -2.08
CA GLY A 122 8.37 18.23 -1.82
C GLY A 122 8.16 17.27 -0.66
N LEU A 123 8.72 16.06 -0.77
CA LEU A 123 8.62 15.00 0.23
C LEU A 123 10.02 14.57 0.66
N GLU A 124 10.25 14.54 1.96
CA GLU A 124 11.50 14.05 2.53
C GLU A 124 11.23 13.15 3.74
N SER A 125 11.79 11.94 3.76
CA SER A 125 11.65 11.03 4.89
C SER A 125 12.48 11.52 6.07
N LEU A 126 11.87 11.56 7.26
CA LEU A 126 12.55 11.88 8.52
C LEU A 126 13.22 10.62 9.08
N GLU A 127 14.05 10.77 10.12
CA GLU A 127 14.79 9.63 10.70
C GLU A 127 13.88 8.45 11.10
N PRO A 128 12.72 8.65 11.77
CA PRO A 128 11.82 7.54 12.06
C PRO A 128 11.25 6.88 10.81
N GLY A 129 10.99 7.65 9.74
CA GLY A 129 10.54 7.12 8.45
C GLY A 129 11.64 6.30 7.74
N ARG A 130 12.89 6.75 7.81
CA ARG A 130 14.04 6.00 7.28
C ARG A 130 14.26 4.68 8.01
N LEU A 131 14.21 4.68 9.34
CA LEU A 131 14.32 3.46 10.15
C LEU A 131 13.17 2.50 9.85
N MET A 132 11.95 3.04 9.73
CA MET A 132 10.78 2.26 9.36
C MET A 132 10.95 1.56 8.00
N ALA A 133 11.44 2.28 6.99
CA ALA A 133 11.72 1.72 5.66
C ALA A 133 12.86 0.69 5.71
N HIS A 134 13.95 0.98 6.41
CA HIS A 134 15.12 0.14 6.50
C HIS A 134 14.85 -1.21 7.18
N TYR A 135 14.02 -1.20 8.24
CA TYR A 135 13.69 -2.39 9.03
C TYR A 135 12.32 -2.99 8.70
N TYR A 136 11.63 -2.50 7.66
CA TYR A 136 10.29 -2.97 7.26
C TYR A 136 9.26 -2.97 8.41
N ILE A 137 9.28 -1.92 9.22
CA ILE A 137 8.39 -1.78 10.38
C ILE A 137 7.05 -1.17 9.90
N LYS A 138 5.92 -1.68 10.41
CA LYS A 138 4.60 -1.10 10.12
C LYS A 138 4.45 0.29 10.74
N VAL A 139 3.68 1.18 10.11
CA VAL A 139 3.42 2.55 10.62
C VAL A 139 2.91 2.49 12.07
N SER A 140 1.97 1.61 12.36
CA SER A 140 1.38 1.46 13.70
C SER A 140 2.40 1.13 14.78
N ALA A 141 3.38 0.27 14.47
CA ALA A 141 4.43 -0.11 15.39
C ALA A 141 5.44 1.05 15.58
N THR A 142 5.85 1.71 14.51
CA THR A 142 6.75 2.88 14.56
C THR A 142 6.16 4.01 15.41
N VAL A 143 4.88 4.32 15.20
CA VAL A 143 4.15 5.33 15.98
C VAL A 143 4.07 4.92 17.45
N SER A 144 3.75 3.66 17.74
CA SER A 144 3.66 3.16 19.12
C SER A 144 5.00 3.22 19.88
N MET A 145 6.09 2.77 19.24
CA MET A 145 7.42 2.80 19.85
C MET A 145 7.86 4.22 20.21
N ARG A 146 7.50 5.20 19.38
CA ARG A 146 7.81 6.60 19.63
C ARG A 146 7.14 7.11 20.91
N PHE A 147 5.86 6.78 21.15
CA PHE A 147 5.18 7.14 22.40
C PHE A 147 5.85 6.52 23.63
N VAL A 148 6.31 5.27 23.54
CA VAL A 148 6.96 4.58 24.67
C VAL A 148 8.33 5.18 24.97
N VAL A 149 9.16 5.46 23.96
CA VAL A 149 10.51 6.02 24.16
C VAL A 149 10.45 7.43 24.74
N PHE A 150 9.52 8.29 24.27
CA PHE A 150 9.37 9.64 24.82
C PHE A 150 8.73 9.67 26.22
N ALA A 151 7.86 8.71 26.56
CA ALA A 151 7.33 8.57 27.93
C ALA A 151 8.37 8.03 28.94
N SER A 152 9.44 7.40 28.44
CA SER A 152 10.49 6.80 29.27
C SER A 152 11.71 7.70 29.45
N LEU A 153 11.77 8.85 28.77
CA LEU A 153 12.79 9.87 28.99
C LEU A 153 12.35 10.75 30.19
N PRO A 154 13.17 10.86 31.25
CA PRO A 154 12.85 11.78 32.34
C PRO A 154 12.74 13.19 31.78
N LEU A 155 11.64 13.88 32.10
CA LEU A 155 11.54 15.33 31.96
C LEU A 155 12.63 15.96 32.83
N GLY A 156 13.79 16.26 32.26
CA GLY A 156 14.86 16.90 33.01
C GLY A 156 16.19 17.02 32.27
N LEU A 157 16.34 18.11 31.51
CA LEU A 157 17.28 19.21 31.79
C LEU A 157 16.98 20.39 30.87
#